data_AF-A0A443Q373-F1
#
_entry.id   AF-A0A443Q373-F1
#
_cell.length_a   1.000
_cell.length_b   1.000
_cell.length_c   1.000
_cell.angle_alpha   90.00
_cell.angle_beta   90.00
_cell.angle_gamma   90.00
#
_symmetry.space_group_name_H-M   'P 1'
#
loop_
_entity.id
_entity.type
_entity.pdbx_description
1 polymer ?
#
loop_
_entity_poly.entity_id
_entity_poly.type
_entity_poly.pdbx_seq_one_letter_code
_entity_poly.pdbx_strand_id
1 'polypeptide(L)' 'MIDMPTFNPSDLITYFANNSLTTKDLLALSESHTIGQAMCTSFRARIYNETMIDSSFATSLKSNCLESESPESLT' A
#
# COMPACT_ATOMS: atom_id res chain seq x y z
N MET A 1 0.32 -7.89 7.88
CA MET A 1 -0.59 -7.63 6.74
C MET A 1 -2.03 -7.80 7.21
N ILE A 2 -2.52 -6.83 8.00
CA ILE A 2 -3.94 -6.54 8.17
C ILE A 2 -4.05 -5.05 7.83
N ASP A 3 -3.75 -4.76 6.57
CA ASP A 3 -4.11 -3.48 5.99
C ASP A 3 -4.22 -3.75 4.49
N MET A 4 -5.41 -3.49 3.95
CA MET A 4 -5.70 -3.75 2.55
C MET A 4 -5.14 -2.55 1.76
N PRO A 5 -4.08 -2.70 0.95
CA PRO A 5 -3.38 -1.56 0.36
C PRO A 5 -4.24 -0.70 -0.57
N THR A 6 -5.40 -1.21 -0.97
CA THR A 6 -6.33 -0.60 -1.92
C THR A 6 -7.55 0.03 -1.25
N PHE A 7 -7.71 -0.08 0.07
CA PHE A 7 -8.86 0.53 0.75
C PHE A 7 -8.73 2.05 0.85
N ASN A 8 -9.86 2.73 0.68
CA ASN A 8 -9.93 4.14 1.05
C ASN A 8 -10.10 4.30 2.58
N PRO A 9 -9.90 5.51 3.15
CA PRO A 9 -9.98 5.70 4.59
C PRO A 9 -11.33 5.30 5.23
N SER A 10 -12.45 5.49 4.51
CA SER A 10 -13.78 5.12 5.02
C SER A 10 -13.96 3.61 5.08
N ASP A 11 -13.41 2.87 4.11
CA ASP A 11 -13.41 1.40 4.09
C ASP A 11 -12.57 0.85 5.26
N LEU A 12 -11.41 1.47 5.53
CA LEU A 12 -10.57 1.10 6.68
C LEU A 12 -11.28 1.32 8.01
N ILE A 13 -11.90 2.50 8.21
CA ILE A 13 -12.65 2.79 9.43
C ILE A 13 -13.78 1.78 9.62
N THR A 14 -14.52 1.46 8.56
CA THR A 14 -15.61 0.48 8.59
C THR A 14 -15.09 -0.92 8.91
N TYR A 15 -14.00 -1.35 8.27
CA TYR A 15 -13.38 -2.65 8.51
C TYR A 15 -12.91 -2.82 9.96
N PHE A 16 -12.27 -1.79 10.52
CA PHE A 16 -11.83 -1.81 11.92
C PHE A 16 -13.02 -1.82 12.88
N ALA A 17 -14.04 -0.99 12.64
CA ALA A 17 -15.26 -0.97 13.44
C ALA A 17 -15.97 -2.33 13.46
N ASN A 18 -16.03 -3.04 12.33
CA ASN A 18 -16.58 -4.39 12.24
C ASN A 18 -15.78 -5.43 13.06
N ASN A 19 -14.52 -5.14 13.39
CA ASN A 19 -13.66 -5.95 14.25
C ASN A 19 -13.58 -5.42 15.68
N SER A 20 -14.51 -4.54 16.09
CA SER A 20 -14.52 -3.89 17.42
C SER A 20 -13.27 -3.06 17.72
N LEU A 21 -12.61 -2.55 16.68
CA LEU A 21 -11.46 -1.65 16.78
C LEU A 21 -11.88 -0.20 16.46
N THR A 22 -11.22 0.75 17.11
CA THR A 22 -11.48 2.18 16.94
C THR A 22 -10.59 2.80 15.86
N THR A 23 -10.90 4.02 15.42
CA THR A 23 -9.98 4.81 14.56
C THR A 23 -8.62 5.03 15.23
N LYS A 24 -8.56 5.08 16.57
CA LYS A 24 -7.29 5.18 17.29
C LYS A 24 -6.47 3.90 17.15
N ASP A 25 -7.12 2.75 17.16
CA ASP A 25 -6.46 1.46 16.94
C ASP A 25 -5.99 1.31 15.48
N LEU A 26 -6.76 1.83 14.51
CA LEU A 26 -6.30 1.94 13.12
C LEU A 26 -4.98 2.70 13.04
N LEU A 27 -4.93 3.91 13.60
CA LEU A 27 -3.71 4.74 13.58
C LEU A 27 -2.53 4.03 14.27
N ALA A 28 -2.75 3.46 15.44
CA ALA A 28 -1.71 2.75 16.19
C ALA A 28 -1.21 1.49 15.45
N LEU A 29 -2.10 0.75 14.79
CA LEU A 29 -1.72 -0.46 14.05
C LEU A 29 -1.02 -0.15 12.72
N SER A 30 -1.39 0.95 12.06
CA SER A 30 -0.71 1.43 10.84
C SER A 30 0.77 1.80 11.09
N GLU A 31 1.17 2.12 12.32
CA GLU A 31 2.59 2.31 12.69
C GLU A 31 3.44 1.05 12.44
N SER A 32 2.83 -0.13 12.37
CA SER A 32 3.55 -1.37 12.04
C SER A 32 4.21 -1.34 10.66
N HIS A 33 3.78 -0.45 9.76
CA HIS A 33 4.41 -0.24 8.45
C HIS A 33 5.74 0.53 8.50
N THR A 34 6.18 1.01 9.67
CA THR A 34 7.51 1.62 9.85
C THR A 34 8.65 0.63 9.62
N ILE A 35 8.41 -0.67 9.81
CA ILE A 35 9.40 -1.73 9.61
C ILE A 35 8.90 -2.77 8.58
N GLY A 36 9.84 -3.38 7.85
CA GLY A 36 9.54 -4.44 6.88
C GLY A 36 9.62 -3.99 5.42
N GLN A 37 9.06 -4.80 4.53
CA GLN A 37 9.06 -4.59 3.08
C GLN A 37 7.68 -4.92 2.50
N ALA A 38 7.32 -4.26 1.40
CA ALA A 38 6.09 -4.52 0.66
C ALA A 38 6.43 -4.99 -0.77
N MET A 39 5.62 -5.89 -1.32
CA MET A 39 5.78 -6.32 -2.72
C MET A 39 5.23 -5.26 -3.67
N CYS A 40 5.84 -5.12 -4.85
CA CYS A 40 5.40 -4.16 -5.87
C CYS A 40 3.90 -4.29 -6.17
N THR A 41 3.37 -5.51 -6.26
CA THR A 41 1.95 -5.79 -6.51
C THR A 41 0.99 -5.11 -5.52
N SER A 42 1.43 -4.82 -4.29
CA SER A 42 0.61 -4.16 -3.28
C SER A 42 0.43 -2.65 -3.51
N PHE A 43 1.38 -1.97 -4.17
CA PHE A 43 1.35 -0.50 -4.32
C PHE A 43 1.57 -0.01 -5.76
N ARG A 44 1.75 -0.91 -6.72
CA ARG A 44 2.02 -0.58 -8.14
C ARG A 44 0.98 0.36 -8.74
N ALA A 45 -0.31 0.08 -8.53
CA ALA A 45 -1.38 0.92 -9.04
C ALA A 45 -1.25 2.36 -8.55
N ARG A 46 -0.83 2.57 -7.30
CA ARG A 46 -0.65 3.89 -6.69
C ARG A 46 0.49 4.67 -7.32
N ILE A 47 1.67 4.05 -7.49
CA ILE A 47 2.82 4.77 -8.07
C ILE A 47 2.60 5.12 -9.55
N TYR A 48 1.80 4.35 -10.29
CA TYR A 48 1.52 4.59 -11.72
C TYR A 48 0.30 5.49 -11.99
N ASN A 49 -0.77 5.37 -11.21
CA ASN A 49 -2.08 5.94 -11.57
C ASN A 49 -2.57 7.05 -10.61
N GLU A 50 -1.96 7.23 -9.44
CA GLU A 50 -2.39 8.27 -8.49
C GLU A 50 -1.58 9.56 -8.62
N THR A 51 -2.26 10.69 -8.37
CA THR A 51 -1.65 12.02 -8.33
C THR A 51 -1.29 12.46 -6.91
N MET A 52 -1.82 11.79 -5.88
CA MET A 52 -1.57 12.10 -4.47
C MET A 52 -0.39 11.27 -3.92
N ILE A 53 0.76 11.41 -4.58
CA ILE A 53 2.03 10.83 -4.18
C ILE A 53 3.15 11.79 -4.59
N ASP A 54 4.20 11.91 -3.78
CA ASP A 54 5.37 12.68 -4.17
C ASP A 54 5.98 12.08 -5.45
N SER A 55 6.18 12.93 -6.47
CA SER A 55 6.63 12.50 -7.79
C SER A 55 8.04 11.90 -7.79
N SER A 56 8.93 12.41 -6.92
CA SER A 56 10.29 11.90 -6.79
C SER A 56 10.30 10.53 -6.11
N PHE A 57 9.48 10.37 -5.06
CA PHE A 57 9.28 9.10 -4.38
C PHE A 57 8.67 8.04 -5.31
N ALA A 58 7.61 8.38 -6.03
CA ALA A 58 7.00 7.48 -7.01
C ALA A 58 7.99 7.05 -8.09
N THR A 59 8.79 7.98 -8.62
CA THR A 59 9.85 7.68 -9.61
C THR A 59 10.91 6.72 -9.04
N SER A 60 11.32 6.90 -7.79
CA SER A 60 12.29 6.01 -7.12
C SER A 60 11.76 4.58 -6.92
N LEU A 61 10.45 4.43 -6.74
CA LEU A 61 9.81 3.11 -6.63
C LEU A 61 9.64 2.45 -8.01
N LYS A 62 9.28 3.23 -9.04
CA LYS A 62 9.12 2.73 -10.43
C LYS A 62 10.40 2.12 -11.01
N SER A 63 11.58 2.59 -10.60
CA SER A 63 12.84 1.98 -11.07
C SER A 63 13.01 0.53 -10.60
N ASN A 64 12.35 0.15 -9.50
CA ASN A 64 12.39 -1.19 -8.92
C ASN A 64 11.10 -1.99 -9.16
N CYS A 65 10.01 -1.32 -9.51
CA CYS A 65 8.70 -1.90 -9.80
C CYS A 65 8.25 -1.45 -11.18
N LEU A 66 8.51 -2.28 -12.21
CA LEU A 66 8.12 -2.01 -13.60
C LEU A 66 6.60 -1.82 -13.74
N GLU A 67 6.08 -1.45 -14.92
CA GLU A 67 4.64 -1.24 -15.11
C GLU A 67 3.89 -2.53 -15.48
N SER A 68 4.53 -3.38 -16.29
CA SER A 68 4.13 -4.77 -16.55
C SER A 68 5.23 -5.70 -16.03
N GLU A 69 4.88 -6.64 -15.15
CA GLU A 69 5.73 -7.79 -14.91
C GLU A 69 5.38 -8.74 -16.04
N SER A 70 6.27 -8.86 -17.03
CA SER A 70 6.24 -10.07 -17.85
C SER A 70 6.62 -11.23 -16.93
N PRO A 71 5.90 -12.36 -16.91
CA PRO A 71 6.27 -13.53 -16.11
C PRO A 71 7.62 -14.18 -16.50
N GLU A 72 8.37 -13.63 -17.45
CA GLU A 72 9.71 -14.09 -17.84
C GLU A 72 10.85 -13.35 -17.14
N SER A 73 10.96 -13.52 -15.82
CA SER A 73 12.26 -13.35 -15.15
C SER A 73 12.48 -14.41 -14.07
N LEU A 74 11.95 -15.62 -14.30
CA LEU A 74 12.51 -16.85 -13.72
C LEU A 74 13.42 -17.50 -14.78
N THR A 75 14.60 -16.91 -14.96
CA THR A 75 15.79 -17.63 -15.43
C THR A 75 16.91 -17.36 -14.44
#